data_AF-A0A6G3MMW6-F1
#
_entry.id   AF-A0A6G3MMW6-F1
#
_cell.length_a   1.000
_cell.length_b   1.000
_cell.length_c   1.000
_cell.angle_alpha   90.00
_cell.angle_beta   90.00
_cell.angle_gamma   90.00
#
_symmetry.space_group_name_H-M   'P 1'
#
loop_
_entity.id
_entity.type
_entity.pdbx_description
1 polymer ?
#
loop_
_entity_poly.entity_id
_entity_poly.type
_entity_poly.pdbx_seq_one_letter_code
_entity_poly.pdbx_strand_id
1 'polypeptide(L)'
;DSAFSLLSSRYTFFGIADGVGGYRKYKIDPSLFSTTLMKFCLMQSLKMIKNQELPDCKKIITEGYHQLIALEEKIYGGSTINITCFDHQSGELCISNLGDSRVMVIQPKQNRLFTTNSQQHYFNCPYQLYFNHEDII
;
A
#
# COMPACT_ATOMS: atom_id res chain seq x y z
N ASP A 1 -1.25 -8.01 -8.74
CA ASP A 1 -1.51 -6.58 -8.49
C ASP A 1 -2.92 -6.42 -7.99
N SER A 2 -3.13 -5.43 -7.13
CA SER A 2 -4.43 -5.11 -6.55
C SER A 2 -4.49 -3.63 -6.23
N ALA A 3 -5.70 -3.06 -6.23
CA ALA A 3 -5.91 -1.67 -5.87
C ALA A 3 -7.27 -1.46 -5.21
N PHE A 4 -7.43 -0.35 -4.50
CA PHE A 4 -8.73 0.14 -4.04
C PHE A 4 -8.81 1.66 -4.12
N SER A 5 -10.03 2.18 -4.25
CA SER A 5 -10.36 3.58 -4.01
C SER A 5 -11.48 3.66 -2.99
N LEU A 6 -11.31 4.49 -1.95
CA LEU A 6 -12.33 4.70 -0.91
C LEU A 6 -12.65 6.19 -0.83
N LEU A 7 -13.92 6.51 -1.08
CA LEU A 7 -14.43 7.88 -1.07
C LEU A 7 -15.28 8.08 0.20
N SER A 8 -15.05 9.19 0.90
CA SER A 8 -15.87 9.66 2.01
C SER A 8 -16.02 11.19 1.93
N SER A 9 -16.83 11.78 2.81
CA SER A 9 -17.04 13.22 2.82
C SER A 9 -15.76 14.03 3.09
N ARG A 10 -14.88 13.53 3.96
CA ARG A 10 -13.62 14.21 4.32
C ARG A 10 -12.39 13.62 3.66
N TYR A 11 -12.32 12.29 3.50
CA TYR A 11 -11.11 11.63 3.02
C TYR A 11 -11.35 10.88 1.71
N THR A 12 -10.35 10.88 0.83
CA THR A 12 -10.28 9.99 -0.33
C THR A 12 -8.99 9.21 -0.29
N PHE A 13 -9.09 7.88 -0.25
CA PHE A 13 -7.95 6.99 -0.27
C PHE A 13 -7.80 6.32 -1.62
N PHE A 14 -6.55 6.17 -2.03
CA PHE A 14 -6.12 5.30 -3.12
C PHE A 14 -5.08 4.33 -2.56
N GLY A 15 -5.28 3.05 -2.77
CA GLY A 15 -4.30 2.02 -2.45
C GLY A 15 -3.94 1.22 -3.68
N ILE A 16 -2.65 0.95 -3.88
CA ILE A 16 -2.12 0.11 -4.95
C ILE A 16 -1.05 -0.81 -4.35
N ALA A 17 -1.05 -2.07 -4.78
CA ALA A 17 -0.04 -3.07 -4.46
C ALA A 17 0.31 -3.88 -5.70
N ASP A 18 1.60 -3.91 -6.07
CA ASP A 18 2.13 -4.72 -7.16
C ASP A 18 2.82 -5.96 -6.57
N GLY A 19 2.28 -7.13 -6.90
CA GLY A 19 2.76 -8.39 -6.35
C GLY A 19 4.03 -8.84 -7.06
N VAL A 20 5.12 -9.02 -6.31
CA VAL A 20 6.44 -9.28 -6.89
C VAL A 20 6.47 -10.63 -7.62
N GLY A 21 6.58 -10.58 -8.95
CA GLY A 21 6.49 -11.76 -9.81
C GLY A 21 7.55 -12.85 -9.55
N GLY A 22 8.66 -12.51 -8.89
CA GLY A 22 9.74 -13.43 -8.54
C GLY A 22 9.28 -14.64 -7.71
N TYR A 23 8.21 -14.48 -6.91
CA TYR A 23 7.65 -15.54 -6.07
C TYR A 23 7.06 -16.73 -6.85
N ARG A 24 6.69 -16.53 -8.12
CA ARG A 24 6.18 -17.63 -8.98
C ARG A 24 7.18 -18.78 -9.10
N LYS A 25 8.48 -18.50 -9.01
CA LYS A 25 9.56 -19.53 -9.03
C LYS A 25 9.45 -20.52 -7.85
N TYR A 26 8.81 -20.10 -6.75
CA TYR A 26 8.57 -20.90 -5.56
C TYR A 26 7.14 -21.44 -5.48
N LYS A 27 6.39 -21.44 -6.60
CA LYS A 27 4.97 -21.83 -6.67
C LYS A 27 4.05 -20.99 -5.76
N ILE A 28 4.47 -19.78 -5.41
CA ILE A 28 3.67 -18.81 -4.67
C ILE A 28 3.01 -17.87 -5.67
N ASP A 29 1.69 -17.68 -5.57
CA ASP A 29 0.97 -16.72 -6.41
C ASP A 29 1.10 -15.29 -5.83
N PRO A 30 1.83 -14.38 -6.51
CA PRO A 30 2.00 -13.00 -6.03
C PRO A 30 0.67 -12.21 -5.98
N SER A 31 -0.37 -12.66 -6.68
CA SER A 31 -1.68 -12.02 -6.66
C SER A 31 -2.35 -12.15 -5.28
N LEU A 32 -2.12 -13.25 -4.56
CA LEU A 32 -2.73 -13.51 -3.26
C LEU A 32 -2.21 -12.54 -2.19
N PHE A 33 -0.89 -12.34 -2.13
CA PHE A 33 -0.28 -11.42 -1.17
C PHE A 33 -0.74 -9.98 -1.41
N SER A 34 -0.63 -9.49 -2.65
CA SER A 34 -1.03 -8.11 -3.01
C SER A 34 -2.53 -7.86 -2.79
N THR A 35 -3.39 -8.81 -3.15
CA THR A 35 -4.84 -8.71 -2.97
C THR A 35 -5.23 -8.69 -1.50
N THR A 36 -4.66 -9.60 -0.69
CA THR A 36 -4.97 -9.68 0.74
C THR A 36 -4.47 -8.44 1.49
N LEU A 37 -3.27 -7.95 1.14
CA LEU A 37 -2.73 -6.73 1.73
C LEU A 37 -3.64 -5.52 1.46
N MET A 38 -4.14 -5.37 0.23
CA MET A 38 -5.08 -4.29 -0.12
C MET A 38 -6.41 -4.40 0.61
N LYS A 39 -6.95 -5.62 0.81
CA LYS A 39 -8.17 -5.84 1.60
C LYS A 39 -8.01 -5.34 3.03
N PHE A 40 -6.91 -5.71 3.71
CA PHE A 40 -6.66 -5.25 5.07
C PHE A 40 -6.38 -3.75 5.15
N CYS A 41 -5.64 -3.18 4.19
CA CYS A 41 -5.45 -1.73 4.12
C CYS A 41 -6.78 -0.98 3.96
N LEU A 42 -7.69 -1.46 3.10
CA LEU A 42 -9.03 -0.89 2.96
C LEU A 42 -9.81 -0.93 4.28
N MET A 43 -9.75 -2.07 5.00
CA MET A 43 -10.38 -2.19 6.32
C MET A 43 -9.80 -1.20 7.33
N GLN A 44 -8.48 -0.97 7.32
CA GLN A 44 -7.83 0.02 8.18
C GLN A 44 -8.21 1.45 7.80
N SER A 45 -8.29 1.78 6.50
CA SER A 45 -8.79 3.08 6.04
C SER A 45 -10.23 3.34 6.50
N LEU A 46 -11.11 2.33 6.40
CA LEU A 46 -12.49 2.43 6.91
C LEU A 46 -12.55 2.63 8.42
N LYS A 47 -11.72 1.89 9.17
CA LYS A 47 -11.61 2.03 10.63
C LYS A 47 -11.15 3.44 11.03
N MET A 48 -10.15 3.97 10.33
CA MET A 48 -9.64 5.32 10.54
C MET A 48 -10.74 6.39 10.33
N ILE A 49 -11.50 6.28 9.23
CA ILE A 49 -12.65 7.17 8.97
C ILE A 49 -13.69 7.08 10.08
N LYS A 50 -14.08 5.85 10.46
CA LYS A 50 -15.07 5.62 11.52
C LYS A 50 -14.65 6.21 12.86
N ASN A 51 -13.37 6.11 13.20
CA ASN A 51 -12.80 6.63 14.42
C ASN A 51 -12.50 8.14 14.36
N GLN A 52 -12.74 8.80 13.22
CA GLN A 52 -12.42 10.21 12.99
C GLN A 52 -10.93 10.53 13.25
N GLU A 53 -10.05 9.57 12.98
CA GLU A 53 -8.60 9.73 13.13
C GLU A 53 -8.04 10.63 12.01
N LEU A 54 -6.88 11.25 12.29
CA LEU A 54 -6.11 11.93 11.24
C LEU A 54 -5.46 10.90 10.29
N PRO A 55 -5.25 11.24 9.01
CA PRO A 55 -4.64 10.33 8.04
C PRO A 55 -3.22 9.91 8.41
N ASP A 56 -3.02 8.61 8.61
CA ASP A 56 -1.69 7.98 8.73
C ASP A 56 -1.60 6.78 7.80
N CYS A 57 -1.12 7.03 6.57
CA CYS A 57 -0.97 5.99 5.56
C CYS A 57 0.08 4.95 5.94
N LYS A 58 1.08 5.30 6.75
CA LYS A 58 2.09 4.34 7.22
C LYS A 58 1.45 3.38 8.23
N LYS A 59 0.68 3.89 9.19
CA LYS A 59 -0.08 3.07 10.14
C LYS A 59 -1.07 2.15 9.43
N ILE A 60 -1.80 2.64 8.42
CA ILE A 60 -2.71 1.80 7.60
C ILE A 60 -1.97 0.61 6.99
N ILE A 61 -0.79 0.85 6.39
CA ILE A 61 0.05 -0.21 5.81
C ILE A 61 0.54 -1.17 6.90
N THR A 62 1.09 -0.66 8.00
CA THR A 62 1.62 -1.48 9.09
C THR A 62 0.56 -2.40 9.69
N GLU A 63 -0.61 -1.85 10.05
CA GLU A 63 -1.71 -2.62 10.63
C GLU A 63 -2.33 -3.59 9.63
N GLY A 64 -2.40 -3.20 8.34
CA GLY A 64 -2.86 -4.07 7.27
C GLY A 64 -1.91 -5.25 7.04
N TYR A 65 -0.61 -5.00 7.08
CA TYR A 65 0.43 -6.03 7.00
C TYR A 65 0.41 -6.97 8.22
N HIS A 66 0.28 -6.43 9.43
CA HIS A 66 0.16 -7.24 10.65
C HIS A 66 -1.03 -8.20 10.59
N GLN A 67 -2.18 -7.76 10.07
CA GLN A 67 -3.33 -8.64 9.86
C GLN A 67 -3.07 -9.72 8.81
N LEU A 68 -2.34 -9.40 7.74
CA LEU A 68 -1.96 -10.38 6.72
C LEU A 68 -1.10 -11.50 7.31
N ILE A 69 -0.04 -11.17 8.05
CA ILE A 69 0.88 -12.18 8.60
C ILE A 69 0.26 -12.96 9.77
N ALA A 70 -0.75 -12.39 10.43
CA ALA A 70 -1.49 -13.02 11.52
C ALA A 70 -2.55 -14.04 11.05
N LEU A 71 -2.84 -14.14 9.73
CA LEU A 71 -3.76 -15.14 9.20
C LEU A 71 -3.37 -16.57 9.64
N GLU A 72 -4.35 -17.41 9.94
CA GLU A 72 -4.12 -18.84 10.22
C GLU A 72 -3.62 -19.54 8.96
N GLU A 73 -4.31 -19.34 7.84
CA GLU A 73 -3.84 -19.75 6.51
C GLU A 73 -2.80 -18.74 6.00
N LYS A 74 -1.52 -19.14 6.06
CA LYS A 74 -0.40 -18.27 5.70
C LYS A 74 -0.39 -17.94 4.21
N ILE A 75 -0.29 -16.66 3.91
CA ILE A 75 -0.12 -16.13 2.55
C ILE A 75 1.32 -15.65 2.40
N TYR A 76 2.16 -16.49 1.82
CA TYR A 76 3.53 -16.13 1.48
C TYR A 76 3.57 -15.26 0.22
N GLY A 77 4.64 -14.50 0.09
CA GLY A 77 4.87 -13.65 -1.06
C GLY A 77 5.47 -12.32 -0.68
N GLY A 78 5.45 -11.40 -1.63
CA GLY A 78 5.86 -10.04 -1.42
C GLY A 78 5.22 -9.11 -2.43
N SER A 79 5.12 -7.84 -2.06
CA SER A 79 4.47 -6.81 -2.86
C SER A 79 5.06 -5.44 -2.56
N THR A 80 5.13 -4.61 -3.60
CA THR A 80 5.22 -3.16 -3.40
C THR A 80 3.90 -2.65 -2.81
N ILE A 81 3.89 -1.45 -2.24
CA ILE A 81 2.67 -0.83 -1.74
C ILE A 81 2.74 0.69 -1.80
N ASN A 82 1.64 1.30 -2.23
CA ASN A 82 1.39 2.72 -2.13
C ASN A 82 0.00 2.96 -1.55
N ILE A 83 -0.10 3.70 -0.45
CA ILE A 83 -1.37 4.24 0.06
C ILE A 83 -1.27 5.76 0.08
N THR A 84 -2.25 6.42 -0.52
CA THR A 84 -2.40 7.87 -0.54
C THR A 84 -3.77 8.25 -0.01
N CYS A 85 -3.82 9.25 0.86
CA CYS A 85 -5.04 9.86 1.38
C CYS A 85 -5.05 11.35 1.09
N PHE A 86 -6.13 11.84 0.48
CA PHE A 86 -6.43 13.26 0.34
C PHE A 86 -7.45 13.68 1.39
N ASP A 87 -7.12 14.68 2.20
CA ASP A 87 -8.04 15.34 3.13
C ASP A 87 -8.71 16.53 2.43
N HIS A 88 -10.00 16.40 2.10
CA HIS A 88 -10.80 17.44 1.45
C HIS A 88 -10.97 18.68 2.32
N GLN A 89 -10.79 18.58 3.64
CA GLN A 89 -10.93 19.71 4.55
C GLN A 89 -9.65 20.55 4.63
N SER A 90 -8.48 19.92 4.74
CA SER A 90 -7.19 20.64 4.83
C SER A 90 -6.54 20.88 3.46
N GLY A 91 -6.91 20.10 2.44
CA GLY A 91 -6.25 20.08 1.13
C GLY A 91 -4.90 19.34 1.13
N GLU A 92 -4.59 18.60 2.18
CA GLU A 92 -3.32 17.88 2.33
C GLU A 92 -3.36 16.47 1.74
N LEU A 93 -2.20 15.99 1.29
CA LEU A 93 -1.98 14.63 0.85
C LEU A 93 -1.06 13.90 1.84
N CYS A 94 -1.57 12.84 2.46
CA CYS A 94 -0.78 11.88 3.22
C CYS A 94 -0.41 10.73 2.27
N ILE A 95 0.88 10.47 2.06
CA ILE A 95 1.38 9.45 1.12
C ILE A 95 2.36 8.54 1.86
N SER A 96 2.18 7.23 1.71
CA SER A 96 3.17 6.23 2.12
C SER A 96 3.46 5.28 0.97
N ASN A 97 4.74 5.14 0.63
CA ASN A 97 5.21 4.35 -0.52
C ASN A 97 6.34 3.42 -0.09
N LEU A 98 6.23 2.15 -0.46
CA LEU A 98 7.29 1.15 -0.40
C LEU A 98 7.42 0.46 -1.77
N GLY A 99 8.60 0.57 -2.37
CA GLY A 99 8.89 0.01 -3.69
C GLY A 99 8.91 1.06 -4.79
N ASP A 100 8.66 0.63 -6.02
CA ASP A 100 8.82 1.43 -7.24
C ASP A 100 7.50 1.91 -7.89
N SER A 101 6.37 1.63 -7.24
CA SER A 101 5.14 2.39 -7.46
C SER A 101 5.36 3.88 -7.18
N ARG A 102 4.58 4.75 -7.83
CA ARG A 102 4.74 6.21 -7.69
C ARG A 102 3.42 6.96 -7.63
N VAL A 103 3.43 8.05 -6.87
CA VAL A 103 2.37 9.06 -6.85
C VAL A 103 2.92 10.32 -7.52
N MET A 104 2.12 10.89 -8.41
CA MET A 104 2.42 12.13 -9.10
C MET A 104 1.27 13.12 -8.88
N VAL A 105 1.60 14.34 -8.44
CA VAL A 105 0.64 15.44 -8.30
C VAL A 105 1.04 16.53 -9.28
N ILE A 106 0.17 16.78 -10.26
CA ILE A 106 0.36 17.79 -11.30
C ILE A 106 -0.56 18.97 -11.00
N GLN A 107 0.02 20.15 -10.88
CA GLN A 107 -0.69 21.41 -10.64
C GLN A 107 -0.38 22.39 -11.78
N PRO A 108 -1.09 22.29 -12.93
CA PRO A 108 -0.73 23.03 -14.14
C PRO A 108 -0.75 24.54 -13.97
N LYS A 109 -1.75 25.07 -13.24
CA LYS A 109 -1.89 26.52 -12.99
C LYS A 109 -0.72 27.10 -12.22
N GLN A 110 -0.10 26.31 -11.35
CA GLN A 110 1.05 26.72 -10.53
C GLN A 110 2.39 26.26 -11.12
N ASN A 111 2.39 25.58 -12.26
CA ASN A 111 3.56 24.90 -12.84
C ASN A 111 4.33 24.04 -11.81
N ARG A 112 3.59 23.32 -10.95
CA ARG A 112 4.15 22.46 -9.90
C ARG A 112 3.94 20.99 -10.23
N LEU A 113 5.00 20.22 -10.02
CA LEU A 113 5.02 18.76 -10.12
C LEU A 113 5.62 18.20 -8.83
N PHE A 114 4.89 17.30 -8.19
CA PHE A 114 5.42 16.48 -7.10
C PHE A 114 5.42 15.01 -7.55
N THR A 115 6.48 14.29 -7.22
CA THR A 115 6.57 12.84 -7.46
C THR A 115 7.24 12.15 -6.29
N THR A 116 6.76 10.97 -5.90
CA THR A 116 7.53 10.11 -5.00
C THR A 116 8.78 9.56 -5.69
N ASN A 117 9.83 9.28 -4.91
CA ASN A 117 11.02 8.59 -5.40
C ASN A 117 10.73 7.08 -5.52
N SER A 118 11.23 6.45 -6.58
CA SER A 118 11.24 4.99 -6.68
C SER A 118 12.23 4.41 -5.67
N GLN A 119 11.87 3.30 -5.03
CA GLN A 119 12.69 2.63 -4.04
C GLN A 119 12.98 1.21 -4.53
N GLN A 120 14.23 0.96 -4.91
CA GLN A 120 14.71 -0.33 -5.43
C GLN A 120 16.11 -0.63 -4.89
N HIS A 121 16.48 -1.90 -4.78
CA HIS A 121 17.85 -2.32 -4.49
C HIS A 121 18.76 -2.18 -5.73
N TYR A 122 18.23 -2.57 -6.89
CA TYR A 122 18.82 -2.47 -8.22
C TYR A 122 17.70 -2.57 -9.26
N PHE A 123 18.04 -2.47 -10.55
CA PHE A 123 17.05 -2.49 -11.63
C PHE A 123 16.11 -3.69 -11.53
N ASN A 124 14.79 -3.43 -11.54
CA ASN A 124 13.73 -4.44 -11.47
C ASN A 124 13.73 -5.26 -10.17
N CYS A 125 14.26 -4.71 -9.07
CA CYS A 125 14.22 -5.30 -7.73
C CYS A 125 13.73 -4.27 -6.70
N PRO A 126 12.40 -4.06 -6.62
CA PRO A 126 11.82 -3.09 -5.70
C PRO A 126 11.95 -3.53 -4.25
N TYR A 127 12.01 -2.53 -3.35
CA TYR A 127 11.67 -2.81 -1.95
C TYR A 127 10.22 -3.26 -1.86
N GLN A 128 9.95 -4.11 -0.90
CA GLN A 128 8.66 -4.78 -0.77
C GLN A 128 8.38 -5.14 0.67
N LEU A 129 7.10 -5.22 1.02
CA LEU A 129 6.69 -6.02 2.16
C LEU A 129 6.69 -7.48 1.71
N TYR A 130 7.14 -8.37 2.56
CA TYR A 130 7.18 -9.79 2.26
C TYR A 130 6.94 -10.61 3.52
N PHE A 131 6.41 -11.81 3.32
CA PHE A 131 6.32 -12.83 4.35
C PHE A 131 6.75 -14.17 3.75
N ASN A 132 7.68 -14.85 4.40
CA ASN A 132 8.27 -16.10 3.95
C ASN A 132 8.20 -17.19 5.04
N HIS A 133 8.67 -18.40 4.70
CA HIS A 133 8.66 -19.52 5.64
C HIS A 133 9.64 -19.37 6.82
N GLU A 134 10.73 -18.61 6.64
CA GLU A 134 11.74 -18.39 7.68
C GLU A 134 11.23 -17.45 8.78
N ASP A 135 10.26 -16.59 8.45
CA ASP A 135 9.59 -15.68 9.39
C ASP A 135 8.68 -16.41 10.42
N ILE A 136 8.58 -17.75 10.36
CA ILE A 136 7.78 -18.59 11.27
C ILE A 136 8.64 -19.25 12.38
N ILE A 137 9.97 -19.18 12.28
CA ILE A 137 10.91 -19.83 13.21
C ILE A 137 11.23 -18.94 14.42
#